data_AF-A0A9W6ZUS9-F1
#
_entry.id   AF-A0A9W6ZUS9-F1
#
_cell.length_a   1.000
_cell.length_b   1.000
_cell.length_c   1.000
_cell.angle_alpha   90.00
_cell.angle_beta   90.00
_cell.angle_gamma   90.00
#
_symmetry.space_group_name_H-M   'P 1'
#
loop_
_entity.id
_entity.type
_entity.pdbx_description
1 polymer ?
#
loop_
_entity_poly.entity_id
_entity_poly.type
_entity_poly.pdbx_seq_one_letter_code
_entity_poly.pdbx_strand_id
1 'polypeptide(L)'
;MYKGLSMFNNLHNDFQSILGDIPPKLLLQHPPADLALTSPANAGLVNRSNMCYLNSVLQCLKTPLFIEYLNTIVAGSKVRSCSPRSTPATAAPTTLASLTLDCLKSLSTSASPISTKAILRHIISTNNSQHFSSQRSTSQHDAQELLLLLLDILDNEFAACCSSLVNYECPFLGKILNTIECQSCGHKRTNSNDFCTLTLNPSPSISQSIENYMRSETVQGIECRSCWRKHHSERVQNSIKELSEFDTGGLTSTINALRTISSSLEKKVSLNI
;
A
#
# COMPACT_ATOMS: atom_id res chain seq x y z
N MET A 1 -0.21 4.81 27.93
CA MET A 1 0.71 5.30 26.89
C MET A 1 1.10 4.13 26.02
N TYR A 2 1.08 4.30 24.70
CA TYR A 2 1.40 3.25 23.74
C TYR A 2 2.67 3.59 22.98
N LYS A 3 3.53 2.61 22.71
CA LYS A 3 4.68 2.74 21.82
C LYS A 3 4.32 2.11 20.47
N GLY A 4 4.32 2.89 19.40
CA GLY A 4 4.23 2.37 18.04
C GLY A 4 5.54 1.67 17.68
N LEU A 5 5.52 0.47 17.11
CA LEU A 5 6.68 -0.23 16.57
C LEU A 5 6.31 -0.70 15.17
N SER A 6 6.88 -0.09 14.13
CA SER A 6 6.86 -0.67 12.80
C SER A 6 8.05 -1.60 12.67
N MET A 7 7.82 -2.91 12.61
CA MET A 7 8.86 -3.89 12.31
C MET A 7 8.53 -4.56 10.98
N PHE A 8 9.44 -4.45 10.01
CA PHE A 8 9.49 -5.41 8.92
C PHE A 8 10.01 -6.73 9.50
N ASN A 9 9.14 -7.74 9.62
CA ASN A 9 9.61 -9.09 9.89
C ASN A 9 10.47 -9.54 8.71
N ASN A 10 11.72 -9.91 9.02
CA ASN A 10 12.67 -10.62 8.17
C ASN A 10 13.28 -9.87 6.96
N LEU A 11 13.80 -8.66 7.16
CA LEU A 11 14.82 -8.11 6.23
C LEU A 11 16.13 -7.71 6.90
N HIS A 12 16.22 -7.67 8.24
CA HIS A 12 17.43 -7.18 8.90
C HIS A 12 18.62 -8.15 8.78
N ASN A 13 18.38 -9.46 8.76
CA ASN A 13 19.44 -10.46 8.62
C ASN A 13 19.85 -10.70 7.15
N ASP A 14 18.95 -10.48 6.19
CA ASP A 14 19.23 -10.67 4.76
C ASP A 14 19.89 -9.43 4.13
N PHE A 15 19.60 -8.21 4.62
CA PHE A 15 20.25 -7.00 4.09
C PHE A 15 21.76 -6.95 4.36
N GLN A 16 22.24 -7.42 5.51
CA GLN A 16 23.68 -7.47 5.78
C GLN A 16 24.38 -8.59 5.00
N SER A 17 23.70 -9.71 4.74
CA SER A 17 24.19 -10.77 3.86
C SER A 17 24.31 -10.32 2.41
N ILE A 18 23.35 -9.53 1.91
CA ILE A 18 23.34 -9.05 0.51
C ILE A 18 24.34 -7.89 0.30
N LEU A 19 24.61 -7.07 1.32
CA LEU A 19 25.58 -5.97 1.24
C LEU A 19 27.03 -6.41 1.50
N GLY A 20 27.25 -7.55 2.15
CA GLY A 20 28.58 -8.05 2.51
C GLY A 20 29.43 -8.54 1.32
N ASP A 21 28.78 -8.94 0.22
CA ASP A 21 29.45 -9.55 -0.94
C ASP A 21 29.51 -8.63 -2.18
N ILE A 22 29.14 -7.35 -2.06
CA ILE A 22 29.31 -6.40 -3.16
C ILE A 22 30.71 -5.77 -3.03
N PRO A 23 31.67 -6.07 -3.95
CA PRO A 23 32.99 -5.47 -3.87
C PRO A 23 32.86 -3.93 -3.93
N PRO A 24 33.68 -3.18 -3.16
CA PRO A 24 33.54 -1.73 -2.96
C PRO A 24 33.96 -0.89 -4.20
N LYS A 25 33.77 -1.41 -5.41
CA LYS A 25 34.08 -0.76 -6.69
C LYS A 25 32.87 -0.49 -7.60
N LEU A 26 31.65 -0.75 -7.14
CA LEU A 26 30.41 -0.38 -7.86
C LEU A 26 29.76 0.91 -7.33
N LEU A 27 30.41 1.61 -6.39
CA LEU A 27 30.01 2.95 -5.98
C LEU A 27 30.49 3.98 -7.02
N LEU A 28 29.54 4.49 -7.80
CA LEU A 28 29.62 5.74 -8.58
C LEU A 28 30.90 5.89 -9.41
N GLN A 29 31.14 4.96 -10.33
CA GLN A 29 31.87 5.35 -11.53
C GLN A 29 30.90 6.19 -12.35
N HIS A 30 31.18 7.50 -12.46
CA HIS A 30 30.60 8.31 -13.52
C HIS A 30 30.78 7.52 -14.83
N PRO A 31 29.73 7.31 -15.64
CA PRO A 31 29.93 6.69 -16.93
C PRO A 31 31.00 7.52 -17.67
N PRO A 32 32.01 6.89 -18.28
CA PRO A 32 33.00 7.62 -19.06
C PRO A 32 32.25 8.49 -20.08
N ALA A 33 32.64 9.76 -20.18
CA ALA A 33 31.98 10.79 -20.99
C ALA A 33 31.94 10.48 -22.50
N ASP A 34 32.47 9.32 -22.92
CA ASP A 34 32.60 8.88 -24.31
C ASP A 34 31.87 7.56 -24.63
N LEU A 35 30.82 7.19 -23.88
CA LEU A 35 29.81 6.27 -24.41
C LEU A 35 28.92 7.04 -25.39
N ALA A 36 29.42 7.19 -26.61
CA ALA A 36 28.65 7.64 -27.76
C ALA A 36 27.30 6.91 -27.76
N LEU A 37 26.26 7.73 -27.81
CA LEU A 37 24.84 7.42 -27.74
C LEU A 37 24.41 6.48 -28.88
N THR A 38 24.82 5.22 -28.89
CA THR A 38 24.15 4.17 -29.67
C THR A 38 22.95 3.66 -28.86
N SER A 39 22.11 4.59 -28.41
CA SER A 39 20.90 4.25 -27.68
C SER A 39 19.86 3.69 -28.67
N PRO A 40 19.28 2.51 -28.44
CA PRO A 40 18.07 2.12 -29.14
C PRO A 40 17.04 3.24 -28.92
N ALA A 41 16.45 3.75 -30.01
CA ALA A 41 15.66 4.97 -30.04
C ALA A 41 14.77 5.14 -28.80
N ASN A 42 15.18 6.01 -27.86
CA ASN A 42 14.35 6.43 -26.76
C ASN A 42 13.61 7.70 -27.18
N ALA A 43 12.40 7.55 -27.71
CA ALA A 43 11.57 8.69 -28.05
C ALA A 43 11.28 9.56 -26.82
N GLY A 44 11.15 10.87 -27.05
CA GLY A 44 10.58 11.78 -26.04
C GLY A 44 9.05 11.66 -25.98
N LEU A 45 8.47 12.24 -24.93
CA LEU A 45 7.02 12.46 -24.85
C LEU A 45 6.70 13.92 -25.20
N VAL A 46 5.71 14.14 -26.05
CA VAL A 46 5.27 15.48 -26.43
C VAL A 46 4.66 16.15 -25.20
N ASN A 47 5.22 17.28 -24.77
CA ASN A 47 4.62 18.11 -23.74
C ASN A 47 3.63 19.09 -24.37
N ARG A 48 2.38 18.67 -24.60
CA ARG A 48 1.29 19.58 -24.98
C ARG A 48 0.56 20.00 -23.70
N SER A 49 0.43 21.30 -23.43
CA SER A 49 -0.47 21.83 -22.37
C SER A 49 -0.26 21.25 -20.96
N ASN A 50 0.83 21.63 -20.28
CA ASN A 50 1.12 21.30 -18.88
C ASN A 50 1.17 19.80 -18.54
N MET A 51 1.33 18.91 -19.52
CA MET A 51 1.36 17.45 -19.33
C MET A 51 2.70 16.90 -18.80
N CYS A 52 3.58 17.75 -18.29
CA CYS A 52 4.90 17.32 -17.81
C CYS A 52 4.81 16.33 -16.63
N TYR A 53 3.82 16.47 -15.75
CA TYR A 53 3.56 15.55 -14.63
C TYR A 53 3.21 14.13 -15.12
N LEU A 54 2.40 14.01 -16.19
CA LEU A 54 2.08 12.72 -16.81
C LEU A 54 3.29 12.15 -17.53
N ASN A 55 3.99 12.99 -18.28
CA ASN A 55 5.13 12.54 -19.06
C ASN A 55 6.27 12.04 -18.16
N SER A 56 6.56 12.72 -17.04
CA SER A 56 7.59 12.27 -16.09
C SER A 56 7.21 10.94 -15.43
N VAL A 57 5.97 10.79 -14.97
CA VAL A 57 5.46 9.54 -14.38
C VAL A 57 5.60 8.38 -15.36
N LEU A 58 5.16 8.53 -16.62
CA LEU A 58 5.26 7.47 -17.62
C LEU A 58 6.70 7.09 -17.97
N GLN A 59 7.62 8.07 -18.04
CA GLN A 59 9.03 7.78 -18.26
C GLN A 59 9.63 6.99 -17.10
N CYS A 60 9.30 7.33 -15.85
CA CYS A 60 9.75 6.58 -14.66
C CYS A 60 9.16 5.17 -14.60
N LEU A 61 7.92 4.99 -15.06
CA LEU A 61 7.23 3.70 -15.08
C LEU A 61 7.70 2.78 -16.22
N LYS A 62 8.58 3.22 -17.13
CA LYS A 62 9.15 2.40 -18.21
C LYS A 62 10.16 1.37 -17.67
N THR A 63 9.70 0.46 -16.82
CA THR A 63 10.48 -0.63 -16.24
C THR A 63 10.00 -1.99 -16.76
N PRO A 64 10.87 -3.01 -16.85
CA PRO A 64 10.47 -4.34 -17.32
C PRO A 64 9.31 -4.94 -16.50
N LEU A 65 9.37 -4.82 -15.16
CA LEU A 65 8.34 -5.33 -14.26
C LEU A 65 6.99 -4.67 -14.50
N PHE A 66 6.96 -3.35 -14.69
CA PHE A 66 5.70 -2.66 -14.96
C PHE A 66 5.14 -2.99 -16.34
N ILE A 67 6.00 -3.14 -17.36
CA ILE A 67 5.57 -3.59 -18.69
C ILE A 67 4.95 -4.99 -18.62
N GLU A 68 5.54 -5.91 -17.86
CA GLU A 68 5.00 -7.27 -17.65
C GLU A 68 3.64 -7.22 -16.96
N TYR A 69 3.50 -6.44 -15.89
CA TYR A 69 2.22 -6.20 -15.21
C TYR A 69 1.11 -5.73 -16.18
N LEU A 70 1.42 -4.74 -17.02
CA LEU A 70 0.47 -4.25 -18.03
C LEU A 70 0.12 -5.33 -19.07
N ASN A 71 1.09 -6.13 -19.53
CA ASN A 71 0.80 -7.24 -20.45
C ASN A 71 -0.15 -8.26 -19.82
N THR A 72 -0.01 -8.54 -18.52
CA THR A 72 -0.91 -9.44 -17.78
C THR A 72 -2.35 -8.92 -17.79
N ILE A 73 -2.57 -7.63 -17.48
CA ILE A 73 -3.90 -7.00 -17.52
C ILE A 73 -4.49 -7.10 -18.94
N VAL A 74 -3.70 -6.74 -19.96
CA VAL A 74 -4.15 -6.74 -21.36
C VAL A 74 -4.47 -8.15 -21.86
N ALA A 75 -3.69 -9.16 -21.47
CA ALA A 75 -3.95 -10.56 -21.82
C ALA A 75 -5.24 -11.06 -21.17
N GLY A 76 -5.44 -10.79 -19.87
CA GLY A 76 -6.66 -11.16 -19.14
C GLY A 76 -7.93 -10.50 -19.72
N SER A 77 -7.82 -9.23 -20.12
CA SER A 77 -8.92 -8.49 -20.77
C SER A 77 -9.41 -9.19 -22.05
N LYS A 78 -8.48 -9.71 -22.87
CA LYS A 78 -8.80 -10.40 -24.13
C LYS A 78 -9.50 -11.74 -23.90
N VAL A 79 -9.09 -12.50 -22.88
CA VAL A 79 -9.71 -13.79 -22.53
C VAL A 79 -11.19 -13.61 -22.16
N ARG A 80 -11.52 -12.57 -21.40
CA ARG A 80 -12.91 -12.26 -21.02
C ARG A 80 -13.79 -11.89 -22.22
N SER A 81 -13.25 -11.14 -23.18
CA SER A 81 -13.96 -10.76 -24.42
C SER A 81 -14.30 -11.95 -25.32
N CYS A 82 -13.56 -13.06 -25.21
CA CYS A 82 -13.77 -14.28 -25.99
C CYS A 82 -14.76 -15.27 -25.33
N SER A 83 -15.40 -14.89 -24.23
CA SER A 83 -16.44 -15.73 -23.60
C SER A 83 -17.66 -15.86 -24.53
N PRO A 84 -18.19 -17.07 -24.77
CA PRO A 84 -19.19 -17.38 -25.81
C PRO A 84 -20.57 -16.72 -25.60
N ARG A 85 -20.73 -15.92 -24.54
CA ARG A 85 -21.96 -15.16 -24.26
C ARG A 85 -21.94 -13.72 -24.78
N SER A 86 -20.87 -13.32 -25.47
CA SER A 86 -20.66 -11.97 -25.97
C SER A 86 -21.04 -11.88 -27.46
N THR A 87 -21.93 -10.94 -27.79
CA THR A 87 -22.30 -10.61 -29.18
C THR A 87 -21.08 -10.20 -30.03
N PRO A 88 -21.16 -10.26 -31.38
CA PRO A 88 -20.00 -10.07 -32.25
C PRO A 88 -19.33 -8.70 -32.08
N ALA A 89 -18.05 -8.72 -31.69
CA ALA A 89 -16.99 -7.74 -31.93
C ALA A 89 -17.39 -6.26 -32.13
N THR A 90 -17.99 -5.63 -31.12
CA THR A 90 -17.59 -4.24 -30.82
C THR A 90 -16.18 -4.30 -30.26
N ALA A 91 -15.25 -3.54 -30.84
CA ALA A 91 -13.86 -3.50 -30.38
C ALA A 91 -13.80 -3.42 -28.84
N ALA A 92 -13.00 -4.29 -28.22
CA ALA A 92 -12.86 -4.30 -26.77
C ALA A 92 -12.58 -2.85 -26.29
N PRO A 93 -13.28 -2.36 -25.26
CA PRO A 93 -13.09 -1.00 -24.79
C PRO A 93 -11.60 -0.79 -24.50
N THR A 94 -11.03 0.25 -25.12
CA THR A 94 -9.62 0.59 -24.94
C THR A 94 -9.35 0.88 -23.46
N THR A 95 -8.57 0.02 -22.81
CA THR A 95 -8.24 0.11 -21.37
C THR A 95 -7.05 1.03 -21.14
N LEU A 96 -6.92 1.57 -19.93
CA LEU A 96 -5.75 2.33 -19.53
C LEU A 96 -4.48 1.48 -19.64
N ALA A 97 -4.54 0.20 -19.27
CA ALA A 97 -3.41 -0.71 -19.40
C ALA A 97 -2.93 -0.83 -20.85
N SER A 98 -3.85 -0.94 -21.82
CA SER A 98 -3.51 -1.03 -23.24
C SER A 98 -2.85 0.26 -23.76
N LEU A 99 -3.43 1.43 -23.44
CA LEU A 99 -2.89 2.73 -23.85
C LEU A 99 -1.51 2.98 -23.26
N THR A 100 -1.32 2.63 -21.98
CA THR A 100 -0.05 2.80 -21.28
C THR A 100 1.00 1.87 -21.86
N LEU A 101 0.66 0.59 -22.09
CA LEU A 101 1.56 -0.39 -22.67
C LEU A 101 2.03 0.01 -24.07
N ASP A 102 1.11 0.46 -24.93
CA ASP A 102 1.44 0.91 -26.29
C ASP A 102 2.36 2.14 -26.27
N CYS A 103 2.12 3.09 -25.35
CA CYS A 103 2.98 4.24 -25.15
C CYS A 103 4.39 3.84 -24.70
N LEU A 104 4.50 2.96 -23.69
CA LEU A 104 5.79 2.50 -23.14
C LEU A 104 6.60 1.68 -24.16
N LYS A 105 5.94 0.85 -24.97
CA LYS A 105 6.58 0.12 -26.08
C LYS A 105 7.06 1.09 -27.16
N SER A 106 6.21 2.04 -27.56
CA SER A 106 6.55 3.05 -28.56
C SER A 106 7.74 3.90 -28.14
N LEU A 107 7.91 4.17 -26.83
CA LEU A 107 9.06 4.90 -26.29
C LEU A 107 10.40 4.23 -26.61
N SER A 108 10.44 2.93 -26.91
CA SER A 108 11.67 2.20 -27.26
C SER A 108 11.89 2.04 -28.76
N THR A 109 10.89 2.36 -29.59
CA THR A 109 10.91 2.04 -31.02
C THR A 109 10.65 3.23 -31.93
N SER A 110 10.02 4.29 -31.41
CA SER A 110 9.64 5.45 -32.20
C SER A 110 10.84 6.36 -32.46
N ALA A 111 10.98 6.81 -33.71
CA ALA A 111 11.90 7.90 -34.07
C ALA A 111 11.32 9.30 -33.78
N SER A 112 10.03 9.38 -33.46
CA SER A 112 9.31 10.64 -33.21
C SER A 112 8.75 10.71 -31.78
N PRO A 113 8.61 11.92 -31.20
CA PRO A 113 8.01 12.08 -29.88
C PRO A 113 6.56 11.58 -29.82
N ILE A 114 6.19 10.90 -28.72
CA ILE A 114 4.89 10.24 -28.55
C ILE A 114 3.93 11.14 -27.76
N SER A 115 2.66 11.17 -28.16
CA SER A 115 1.62 11.91 -27.43
C SER A 115 0.95 11.05 -26.37
N THR A 116 0.83 11.58 -25.16
CA THR A 116 0.16 10.94 -24.01
C THR A 116 -1.30 11.36 -23.85
N LYS A 117 -1.87 12.06 -24.85
CA LYS A 117 -3.23 12.63 -24.78
C LYS A 117 -4.32 11.55 -24.67
N ALA A 118 -4.11 10.38 -25.26
CA ALA A 118 -5.06 9.27 -25.14
C ALA A 118 -5.15 8.75 -23.69
N ILE A 119 -4.00 8.59 -23.04
CA ILE A 119 -3.88 8.18 -21.62
C ILE A 119 -4.59 9.21 -20.73
N LEU A 120 -4.25 10.49 -20.88
CA LEU A 120 -4.87 11.55 -20.09
C LEU A 120 -6.40 11.59 -20.25
N ARG A 121 -6.91 11.50 -21.49
CA ARG A 121 -8.35 11.46 -21.75
C ARG A 121 -9.01 10.26 -21.09
N HIS A 122 -8.37 9.10 -21.11
CA HIS A 122 -8.90 7.91 -20.47
C HIS A 122 -9.01 8.10 -18.95
N ILE A 123 -7.92 8.56 -18.30
CA ILE A 123 -7.89 8.86 -16.85
C ILE A 123 -9.01 9.83 -16.45
N ILE A 124 -9.21 10.91 -17.24
CA ILE A 124 -10.28 11.89 -17.03
C ILE A 124 -11.67 11.24 -17.17
N SER A 125 -11.85 10.35 -18.13
CA SER A 125 -13.16 9.73 -18.40
C SER A 125 -13.55 8.66 -17.38
N THR A 126 -12.59 7.95 -16.80
CA THR A 126 -12.85 6.88 -15.83
C THR A 126 -13.01 7.42 -14.41
N ASN A 127 -12.32 8.51 -14.08
CA ASN A 127 -12.40 9.13 -12.78
C ASN A 127 -13.40 10.28 -12.77
N ASN A 128 -14.69 9.97 -12.60
CA ASN A 128 -15.77 10.93 -12.32
C ASN A 128 -15.51 11.93 -11.15
N SER A 129 -14.31 11.93 -10.55
CA SER A 129 -13.87 12.87 -9.55
C SER A 129 -13.71 14.28 -10.13
N GLN A 130 -14.18 15.28 -9.38
CA GLN A 130 -14.12 16.68 -9.77
C GLN A 130 -12.67 17.23 -9.90
N HIS A 131 -11.65 16.44 -9.56
CA HIS A 131 -10.23 16.80 -9.59
C HIS A 131 -9.70 16.90 -11.02
N PHE A 132 -10.09 15.96 -11.89
CA PHE A 132 -9.72 15.94 -13.31
C PHE A 132 -10.94 16.20 -14.21
N SER A 133 -11.72 17.23 -13.91
CA SER A 133 -12.77 17.69 -14.84
C SER A 133 -12.15 18.14 -16.17
N SER A 134 -12.92 18.07 -17.26
CA SER A 134 -12.46 18.50 -18.61
C SER A 134 -11.88 19.93 -18.62
N GLN A 135 -12.36 20.81 -17.73
CA GLN A 135 -11.88 22.17 -17.53
C GLN A 135 -10.51 22.29 -16.85
N ARG A 136 -10.05 21.26 -16.10
CA ARG A 136 -8.74 21.23 -15.41
C ARG A 136 -7.69 20.38 -16.12
N SER A 137 -8.04 19.75 -17.24
CA SER A 137 -7.14 18.87 -18.00
C SER A 137 -5.89 19.55 -18.58
N THR A 138 -5.93 20.87 -18.74
CA THR A 138 -4.81 21.69 -19.24
C THR A 138 -4.02 22.39 -18.13
N SER A 139 -4.36 22.15 -16.86
CA SER A 139 -3.66 22.73 -15.70
C SER A 139 -2.45 21.88 -15.30
N GLN A 140 -1.57 22.46 -14.49
CA GLN A 140 -0.52 21.71 -13.79
C GLN A 140 -1.13 20.88 -12.65
N HIS A 141 -0.57 19.70 -12.39
CA HIS A 141 -1.03 18.75 -11.37
C HIS A 141 0.15 18.10 -10.66
N ASP A 142 -0.11 17.50 -9.50
CA ASP A 142 0.88 16.75 -8.73
C ASP A 142 1.16 15.38 -9.38
N ALA A 143 2.45 15.03 -9.54
CA ALA A 143 2.86 13.78 -10.16
C ALA A 143 2.59 12.55 -9.29
N GLN A 144 2.67 12.69 -7.96
CA GLN A 144 2.34 11.63 -7.00
C GLN A 144 0.84 11.35 -6.99
N GLU A 145 0.00 12.40 -7.02
CA GLU A 145 -1.46 12.24 -7.13
C GLU A 145 -1.83 11.48 -8.40
N LEU A 146 -1.24 11.86 -9.55
CA LEU A 146 -1.44 11.15 -10.81
C LEU A 146 -0.96 9.70 -10.73
N LEU A 147 0.21 9.43 -10.14
CA LEU A 147 0.74 8.07 -10.04
C LEU A 147 -0.21 7.18 -9.25
N LEU A 148 -0.70 7.64 -8.09
CA LEU A 148 -1.66 6.89 -7.27
C LEU A 148 -2.96 6.64 -8.02
N LEU A 149 -3.47 7.65 -8.74
CA LEU A 149 -4.67 7.52 -9.57
C LEU A 149 -4.48 6.50 -10.69
N LEU A 150 -3.33 6.53 -11.36
CA LEU A 150 -2.99 5.59 -12.42
C LEU A 150 -2.92 4.15 -11.88
N LEU A 151 -2.28 3.95 -10.72
CA LEU A 151 -2.20 2.63 -10.09
C LEU A 151 -3.58 2.12 -9.64
N ASP A 152 -4.44 2.99 -9.10
CA ASP A 152 -5.80 2.62 -8.68
C ASP A 152 -6.68 2.17 -9.87
N ILE A 153 -6.62 2.89 -11.00
CA ILE A 153 -7.34 2.47 -12.22
C ILE A 153 -6.81 1.12 -12.71
N LEU A 154 -5.48 0.93 -12.74
CA LEU A 154 -4.88 -0.33 -13.19
C LEU A 154 -5.21 -1.51 -12.26
N ASP A 155 -5.28 -1.28 -10.96
CA ASP A 155 -5.69 -2.29 -9.99
C ASP A 155 -7.15 -2.71 -10.20
N ASN A 156 -8.04 -1.74 -10.46
CA ASN A 156 -9.43 -2.01 -10.85
C ASN A 156 -9.52 -2.79 -12.18
N GLU A 157 -8.71 -2.43 -13.18
CA GLU A 157 -8.63 -3.19 -14.45
C GLU A 157 -8.11 -4.61 -14.23
N PHE A 158 -7.09 -4.77 -13.38
CA PHE A 158 -6.54 -6.07 -13.02
C PHE A 158 -7.59 -6.95 -12.32
N ALA A 159 -8.28 -6.41 -11.31
CA ALA A 159 -9.36 -7.10 -10.60
C ALA A 159 -10.52 -7.50 -11.54
N ALA A 160 -10.83 -6.66 -12.53
CA ALA A 160 -11.86 -6.97 -13.53
C ALA A 160 -11.45 -8.07 -14.53
N CYS A 161 -10.15 -8.28 -14.74
CA CYS A 161 -9.60 -9.32 -15.63
C CYS A 161 -9.41 -10.67 -14.92
N CYS A 162 -9.01 -10.63 -13.65
CA CYS A 162 -8.52 -11.79 -12.91
C CYS A 162 -9.55 -12.28 -11.91
N SER A 163 -10.50 -13.12 -12.34
CA SER A 163 -11.29 -13.89 -11.35
C SER A 163 -10.56 -15.13 -10.84
N SER A 164 -9.55 -15.68 -11.54
CA SER A 164 -8.84 -16.91 -11.07
C SER A 164 -7.51 -17.29 -11.77
N LEU A 165 -7.00 -16.56 -12.77
CA LEU A 165 -6.08 -17.17 -13.77
C LEU A 165 -4.59 -16.77 -13.71
N VAL A 166 -4.19 -15.79 -12.90
CA VAL A 166 -2.78 -15.36 -12.86
C VAL A 166 -2.34 -15.08 -11.43
N ASN A 167 -1.30 -15.77 -10.97
CA ASN A 167 -0.61 -15.50 -9.70
C ASN A 167 0.41 -14.36 -9.92
N TYR A 168 -0.08 -13.19 -10.29
CA TYR A 168 0.76 -12.01 -10.53
C TYR A 168 0.30 -10.89 -9.61
N GLU A 169 1.21 -10.36 -8.79
CA GLU A 169 0.94 -9.25 -7.88
C GLU A 169 1.38 -7.92 -8.50
N CYS A 170 0.72 -6.83 -8.13
CA CYS A 170 1.11 -5.49 -8.55
C CYS A 170 2.57 -5.22 -8.12
N PRO A 171 3.48 -4.77 -8.99
CA PRO A 171 4.90 -4.63 -8.68
C PRO A 171 5.22 -3.54 -7.64
N PHE A 172 4.23 -2.71 -7.30
CA PHE A 172 4.35 -1.68 -6.28
C PHE A 172 3.82 -2.12 -4.91
N LEU A 173 3.14 -3.26 -4.83
CA LEU A 173 2.47 -3.71 -3.60
C LEU A 173 3.50 -4.15 -2.57
N GLY A 174 3.50 -3.47 -1.43
CA GLY A 174 4.23 -3.84 -0.22
C GLY A 174 3.29 -3.99 0.97
N LYS A 175 3.81 -4.53 2.07
CA LYS A 175 3.10 -4.65 3.35
C LYS A 175 3.84 -3.92 4.46
N ILE A 176 3.14 -3.09 5.21
CA ILE A 176 3.62 -2.45 6.43
C ILE A 176 2.93 -3.07 7.65
N LEU A 177 3.71 -3.33 8.68
CA LEU A 177 3.25 -3.91 9.94
C LEU A 177 3.26 -2.81 11.01
N ASN A 178 2.09 -2.40 11.50
CA ASN A 178 2.04 -1.43 12.61
C ASN A 178 1.74 -2.18 13.91
N THR A 179 2.66 -2.04 14.87
CA THR A 179 2.48 -2.59 16.22
C THR A 179 2.24 -1.48 17.21
N ILE A 180 1.28 -1.68 18.11
CA ILE A 180 0.93 -0.79 19.20
C ILE A 180 1.18 -1.56 20.50
N GLU A 181 2.13 -1.10 21.31
CA GLU A 181 2.54 -1.74 22.58
C GLU A 181 2.13 -0.89 23.78
N CYS A 182 1.37 -1.47 24.72
CA CYS A 182 0.99 -0.79 25.95
C CYS A 182 2.18 -0.70 26.91
N GLN A 183 2.60 0.51 27.28
CA GLN A 183 3.74 0.72 28.18
C GLN A 183 3.49 0.27 29.63
N SER A 184 2.22 0.14 30.05
CA SER A 184 1.88 -0.27 31.42
C SER A 184 1.88 -1.78 31.61
N CYS A 185 1.50 -2.56 30.59
CA CYS A 185 1.36 -4.02 30.72
C CYS A 185 2.10 -4.83 29.64
N GLY A 186 2.76 -4.19 28.68
CA GLY A 186 3.49 -4.84 27.59
C GLY A 186 2.62 -5.47 26.50
N HIS A 187 1.28 -5.41 26.61
CA HIS A 187 0.40 -6.01 25.61
C HIS A 187 0.57 -5.33 24.25
N LYS A 188 0.81 -6.13 23.21
CA LYS A 188 1.01 -5.71 21.83
C LYS A 188 -0.22 -6.00 21.00
N ARG A 189 -0.52 -5.12 20.06
CA ARG A 189 -1.49 -5.34 18.98
C ARG A 189 -0.85 -4.98 17.68
N THR A 190 -1.00 -5.84 16.69
CA THR A 190 -0.38 -5.64 15.40
C THR A 190 -1.43 -5.69 14.30
N ASN A 191 -1.36 -4.75 13.36
CA ASN A 191 -2.11 -4.79 12.11
C ASN A 191 -1.12 -4.78 10.94
N SER A 192 -1.53 -5.40 9.83
CA SER A 192 -0.80 -5.33 8.57
C SER A 192 -1.65 -4.57 7.58
N ASN A 193 -1.01 -3.65 6.86
CA ASN A 193 -1.62 -2.80 5.86
C ASN A 193 -0.82 -2.92 4.58
N ASP A 194 -1.51 -2.92 3.45
CA ASP A 194 -0.87 -2.87 2.14
C ASP A 194 -0.51 -1.42 1.80
N PHE A 195 0.56 -1.21 1.03
CA PHE A 195 0.95 0.11 0.51
C PHE A 195 1.55 -0.02 -0.89
N CYS A 196 1.34 0.99 -1.74
CA CYS A 196 2.02 1.09 -3.04
C CYS A 196 3.14 2.16 -3.05
N THR A 197 3.06 3.12 -2.12
CA THR A 197 4.03 4.21 -1.98
C THR A 197 4.24 4.53 -0.50
N LEU A 198 5.43 5.02 -0.15
CA LEU A 198 5.74 5.57 1.18
C LEU A 198 5.92 7.08 1.04
N THR A 199 5.12 7.86 1.76
CA THR A 199 5.29 9.32 1.84
C THR A 199 6.18 9.64 3.03
N LEU A 200 7.36 10.18 2.74
CA LEU A 200 8.39 10.44 3.75
C LEU A 200 8.50 11.94 4.03
N ASN A 201 8.69 12.28 5.31
CA ASN A 201 9.08 13.65 5.67
C ASN A 201 10.55 13.88 5.29
N PRO A 202 10.87 14.95 4.55
CA PRO A 202 12.22 15.19 4.08
C PRO A 202 13.18 15.37 5.25
N SER A 203 14.27 14.61 5.21
CA SER A 203 15.41 14.70 6.13
C SER A 203 16.70 14.89 5.30
N PRO A 204 17.84 15.25 5.93
CA PRO A 204 19.12 15.39 5.23
C PRO A 204 19.54 14.22 4.33
N SER A 205 19.03 13.01 4.59
CA SER A 205 19.19 11.85 3.71
C SER A 205 17.89 11.04 3.58
N ILE A 206 17.80 10.25 2.51
CA ILE A 206 16.71 9.29 2.30
C ILE A 206 16.70 8.24 3.43
N SER A 207 17.87 7.70 3.79
CA SER A 207 18.00 6.75 4.90
C SER A 207 17.44 7.31 6.20
N GLN A 208 17.78 8.55 6.53
CA GLN A 208 17.25 9.21 7.72
C GLN A 208 15.74 9.47 7.63
N SER A 209 15.22 9.76 6.44
CA SER A 209 13.78 9.94 6.21
C SER A 209 13.02 8.62 6.46
N ILE A 210 13.58 7.50 6.02
CA ILE A 210 13.05 6.15 6.27
C ILE A 210 13.15 5.80 7.76
N GLU A 211 14.30 6.04 8.39
CA GLU A 211 14.49 5.82 9.83
C GLU A 211 13.49 6.63 10.68
N ASN A 212 13.26 7.89 10.29
CA ASN A 212 12.27 8.75 10.94
C ASN A 212 10.85 8.22 10.74
N TYR A 213 10.50 7.76 9.54
CA TYR A 213 9.20 7.16 9.25
C TYR A 213 8.95 5.88 10.06
N MET A 214 9.99 5.07 10.26
CA MET A 214 9.91 3.80 11.00
C MET A 214 10.09 3.96 12.52
N ARG A 215 10.31 5.19 13.00
CA ARG A 215 10.59 5.45 14.42
C ARG A 215 9.36 5.20 15.27
N SER A 216 9.57 4.54 16.41
CA SER A 216 8.55 4.43 17.44
C SER A 216 8.12 5.78 18.00
N GLU A 217 6.82 6.05 17.98
CA GLU A 217 6.22 7.21 18.64
C GLU A 217 5.37 6.81 19.85
N THR A 218 5.17 7.76 20.76
CA THR A 218 4.26 7.57 21.90
C THR A 218 2.91 8.19 21.58
N VAL A 219 1.86 7.38 21.61
CA VAL A 219 0.49 7.85 21.34
C VAL A 219 -0.26 8.06 22.66
N GLN A 220 -0.89 9.23 22.78
CA GLN A 220 -1.73 9.63 23.92
C GLN A 220 -3.22 9.42 23.61
N GLY A 221 -4.05 9.36 24.65
CA GLY A 221 -5.51 9.26 24.50
C GLY A 221 -6.06 7.87 24.12
N ILE A 222 -5.20 6.84 24.05
CA ILE A 222 -5.63 5.46 23.78
C ILE A 222 -5.67 4.66 25.08
N GLU A 223 -6.82 4.06 25.38
CA GLU A 223 -7.01 3.18 26.53
C GLU A 223 -6.60 1.74 26.22
N CYS A 224 -5.84 1.14 27.15
CA CYS A 224 -5.48 -0.26 27.00
C CYS A 224 -6.59 -1.20 27.42
N ARG A 225 -7.16 -1.91 26.44
CA ARG A 225 -8.22 -2.91 26.68
C ARG A 225 -7.76 -4.04 27.62
N SER A 226 -6.48 -4.39 27.62
CA SER A 226 -5.92 -5.39 28.55
C SER A 226 -5.87 -4.85 29.99
N CYS A 227 -5.30 -3.65 30.20
CA CYS A 227 -5.30 -2.99 31.51
C CYS A 227 -6.71 -2.71 32.02
N TRP A 228 -7.60 -2.22 31.15
CA TRP A 228 -8.99 -1.95 31.49
C TRP A 228 -9.70 -3.21 31.97
N ARG A 229 -9.53 -4.35 31.27
CA ARG A 229 -10.10 -5.63 31.70
C ARG A 229 -9.55 -6.10 33.05
N LYS A 230 -8.24 -5.95 33.30
CA LYS A 230 -7.61 -6.32 34.58
C LYS A 230 -8.18 -5.50 35.73
N HIS A 231 -8.13 -4.17 35.63
CA HIS A 231 -8.67 -3.28 36.65
C HIS A 231 -10.17 -3.47 36.87
N HIS A 232 -10.92 -3.75 35.80
CA HIS A 232 -12.35 -4.04 35.93
C HIS A 232 -12.60 -5.37 36.65
N SER A 233 -11.83 -6.42 36.35
CA SER A 233 -11.93 -7.70 37.08
C SER A 233 -11.61 -7.54 38.56
N GLU A 234 -10.52 -6.85 38.89
CA GLU A 234 -10.09 -6.57 40.26
C GLU A 234 -11.17 -5.80 41.04
N ARG A 235 -11.76 -4.76 40.44
CA ARG A 235 -12.85 -4.00 41.08
C ARG A 235 -14.08 -4.87 41.35
N VAL A 236 -14.48 -5.69 40.38
CA VAL A 236 -15.61 -6.62 40.56
C VAL A 236 -15.31 -7.64 41.67
N GLN A 237 -14.09 -8.20 41.73
CA GLN A 237 -13.69 -9.13 42.78
C GLN A 237 -13.68 -8.50 44.17
N ASN A 238 -13.17 -7.28 44.29
CA ASN A 238 -13.17 -6.56 45.57
C ASN A 238 -14.61 -6.28 46.05
N SER A 239 -15.51 -5.84 45.16
CA SER A 239 -16.93 -5.65 45.51
C SER A 239 -17.63 -6.96 45.87
N ILE A 240 -17.31 -8.07 45.21
CA ILE A 240 -17.83 -9.41 45.60
C ILE A 240 -17.35 -9.80 46.99
N LYS A 241 -16.07 -9.53 47.31
CA LYS A 241 -15.48 -9.85 48.61
C LYS A 241 -16.18 -9.07 49.73
N GLU A 242 -16.33 -7.76 49.56
CA GLU A 242 -17.07 -6.90 50.50
C GLU A 242 -18.50 -7.42 50.71
N LEU A 243 -19.25 -7.72 49.64
CA LEU A 243 -20.61 -8.26 49.77
C LEU A 243 -20.66 -9.61 50.51
N SER A 244 -19.67 -10.47 50.33
CA SER A 244 -19.59 -11.75 51.03
C SER A 244 -19.27 -11.63 52.52
N GLU A 245 -18.60 -10.56 52.93
CA GLU A 245 -18.33 -10.26 54.35
C GLU A 245 -19.58 -9.74 55.09
N PHE A 246 -20.59 -9.26 54.36
CA PHE A 246 -21.86 -8.77 54.89
C PHE A 246 -23.05 -9.75 54.71
N ASP A 247 -22.85 -10.95 54.12
CA ASP A 247 -23.96 -11.84 53.77
C ASP A 247 -24.64 -12.44 55.03
N THR A 248 -25.87 -12.01 55.28
CA THR A 248 -26.77 -12.53 56.32
C THR A 248 -27.65 -13.69 55.82
N GLY A 249 -27.24 -14.36 54.72
CA GLY A 249 -27.86 -15.58 54.19
C GLY A 249 -28.84 -15.35 53.03
N GLY A 250 -29.00 -14.10 52.58
CA GLY A 250 -29.97 -13.72 51.54
C GLY A 250 -29.38 -13.41 50.16
N LEU A 251 -28.08 -13.15 50.03
CA LEU A 251 -27.47 -12.67 48.77
C LEU A 251 -26.59 -13.71 48.05
N THR A 252 -26.50 -14.93 48.58
CA THR A 252 -25.55 -15.95 48.12
C THR A 252 -25.69 -16.31 46.63
N SER A 253 -26.91 -16.33 46.07
CA SER A 253 -27.15 -16.59 44.64
C SER A 253 -26.63 -15.47 43.73
N THR A 254 -26.77 -14.21 44.15
CA THR A 254 -26.28 -13.02 43.42
C THR A 254 -24.75 -12.97 43.44
N ILE A 255 -24.16 -13.27 44.60
CA ILE A 255 -22.70 -13.38 44.76
C ILE A 255 -22.12 -14.45 43.83
N ASN A 256 -22.78 -15.62 43.72
CA ASN A 256 -22.32 -16.69 42.83
C ASN A 256 -22.42 -16.31 41.34
N ALA A 257 -23.49 -15.63 40.93
CA ALA A 257 -23.63 -15.13 39.56
C ALA A 257 -22.52 -14.13 39.18
N LEU A 258 -22.17 -13.21 40.10
CA LEU A 258 -21.08 -12.25 39.89
C LEU A 258 -19.70 -12.94 39.79
N ARG A 259 -19.44 -13.99 40.57
CA ARG A 259 -18.21 -14.80 40.46
C ARG A 259 -18.07 -15.47 39.10
N THR A 260 -19.16 -15.99 38.55
CA THR A 260 -19.16 -16.61 37.21
C THR A 260 -18.83 -15.59 36.11
N ILE A 261 -19.37 -14.37 36.20
CA ILE A 261 -19.09 -13.28 35.25
C ILE A 261 -17.62 -12.85 35.34
N SER A 262 -17.07 -12.68 36.55
CA SER A 262 -15.65 -12.33 36.75
C SER A 262 -14.71 -13.38 36.15
N SER A 263 -14.92 -14.67 36.41
CA SER A 263 -14.05 -15.73 35.84
C SER A 263 -14.12 -15.82 34.31
N SER A 264 -15.28 -15.50 33.72
CA SER A 264 -15.47 -15.45 32.27
C SER A 264 -14.73 -14.27 31.62
N LEU A 265 -14.61 -13.14 32.32
CA LEU A 265 -13.84 -11.99 31.87
C LEU A 265 -12.33 -12.27 31.89
N GLU A 266 -11.83 -12.96 32.92
CA GLU A 266 -10.41 -13.36 33.02
C GLU A 266 -9.99 -14.35 31.94
N LYS A 267 -10.80 -15.39 31.66
CA LYS A 267 -10.51 -16.35 30.57
C LYS A 267 -10.42 -15.67 29.19
N LYS A 268 -11.23 -14.63 28.94
CA LYS A 268 -11.16 -13.83 27.69
C LYS A 268 -9.95 -12.90 27.62
N VAL A 269 -9.24 -12.68 28.73
CA VAL A 269 -7.93 -11.99 28.73
C VAL A 269 -6.84 -12.96 28.29
N SER A 270 -6.89 -14.22 28.72
CA SER A 270 -5.89 -15.25 28.37
C SER A 270 -5.96 -15.73 26.92
N LEU A 271 -7.14 -15.69 26.28
CA LEU A 271 -7.36 -16.15 24.90
C LEU A 271 -7.04 -15.12 23.81
N ASN A 272 -6.83 -13.85 24.19
CA ASN A 272 -6.50 -12.75 23.26
C ASN A 272 -5.05 -12.26 23.45
N ILE A 273 -4.16 -13.15 23.90
CA ILE A 273 -2.71 -12.92 23.98
C ILE A 273 -2.12 -12.98 22.58
#